data_AF-A0A2S7UZC2-F1
#
_entry.id   AF-A0A2S7UZC2-F1
#
_cell.length_a   1.000
_cell.length_b   1.000
_cell.length_c   1.000
_cell.angle_alpha   90.00
_cell.angle_beta   90.00
_cell.angle_gamma   90.00
#
_symmetry.space_group_name_H-M   'P 1'
#
loop_
_entity.id
_entity.type
_entity.pdbx_description
1 polymer ?
#
loop_
_entity_poly.entity_id
_entity_poly.type
_entity_poly.pdbx_seq_one_letter_code
_entity_poly.pdbx_strand_id
1 'polypeptide(L)'
;MKVIQTIALLATTLLVGCAISVKDGDDIQFHNHKIVSEFVAKSLPREQRLQRITSDIQKVGFKRIRVSGVFDTFSDSALSIFKHQNSIMTEHKTMLDNHRDVLSFLMANKGKDKAQLAQAIADFDKSARNEQEKIGPKIKEYERASQKISDENTKLTALITAQTLKLAHIIYSQGDDLLGVQGIQMLFNASKVNEAYNLAEIRLHLAKVANEFINDEKAIIDIAKQLQSLQDAD
;
A
#
# COMPACT_ATOMS: atom_id res chain seq x y z
N MET A 1 -25.64 22.04 -33.47
CA MET A 1 -25.60 22.19 -31.99
C MET A 1 -26.14 20.98 -31.22
N LYS A 2 -27.24 20.32 -31.62
CA LYS A 2 -27.78 19.15 -30.88
C LYS A 2 -26.87 17.91 -30.88
N VAL A 3 -26.12 17.66 -31.96
CA VAL A 3 -25.20 16.50 -32.07
C VAL A 3 -24.02 16.59 -31.08
N ILE A 4 -23.52 17.79 -30.82
CA ILE A 4 -22.38 18.02 -29.91
C ILE A 4 -22.78 17.79 -28.45
N GLN A 5 -23.98 18.21 -28.05
CA GLN A 5 -24.52 17.93 -26.72
C GLN A 5 -24.78 16.43 -26.48
N THR A 6 -25.08 15.68 -27.54
CA THR A 6 -25.35 14.23 -27.42
C THR A 6 -24.06 13.42 -27.25
N ILE A 7 -22.95 13.88 -27.85
CA ILE A 7 -21.63 13.23 -27.73
C ILE A 7 -20.99 13.50 -26.36
N ALA A 8 -21.13 14.72 -25.81
CA ALA A 8 -20.63 15.05 -24.48
C ALA A 8 -21.34 14.25 -23.36
N LEU A 9 -22.62 13.95 -23.53
CA LEU A 9 -23.41 13.14 -22.58
C LEU A 9 -23.06 11.63 -22.65
N LEU A 10 -22.63 11.13 -23.81
CA LEU A 10 -22.13 9.75 -23.97
C LEU A 10 -20.69 9.58 -23.46
N ALA A 11 -19.84 10.60 -23.64
CA ALA A 11 -18.45 10.56 -23.18
C ALA A 11 -18.37 10.56 -21.64
N THR A 12 -19.23 11.33 -20.98
CA THR A 12 -19.29 11.36 -19.50
C THR A 12 -19.72 10.01 -18.92
N THR A 13 -20.69 9.31 -19.52
CA THR A 13 -21.14 8.00 -19.03
C THR A 13 -20.14 6.85 -19.28
N LEU A 14 -19.28 6.96 -20.28
CA LEU A 14 -18.22 5.97 -20.57
C LEU A 14 -16.92 6.20 -19.76
N LEU A 15 -16.74 7.41 -19.21
CA LEU A 15 -15.54 7.81 -18.45
C LEU A 15 -15.73 7.77 -16.93
N VAL A 16 -16.96 7.58 -16.42
CA VAL A 16 -17.16 7.28 -14.99
C VAL A 16 -16.80 5.82 -14.75
N GLY A 17 -15.51 5.55 -14.58
CA GLY A 17 -15.03 4.27 -14.04
C GLY A 17 -15.59 4.10 -12.63
N CYS A 18 -16.75 3.46 -12.51
CA CYS A 18 -17.33 3.03 -11.24
C CYS A 18 -16.67 1.72 -10.75
N ALA A 19 -15.35 1.54 -10.86
CA ALA A 19 -14.72 0.31 -10.39
C ALA A 19 -14.79 0.18 -8.86
N ILE A 20 -14.89 1.29 -8.14
CA ILE A 20 -15.09 1.30 -6.68
C ILE A 20 -16.55 1.68 -6.37
N SER A 21 -17.49 0.81 -6.73
CA SER A 21 -18.79 0.75 -6.04
C SER A 21 -18.68 -0.30 -4.93
N VAL A 22 -17.91 0.03 -3.91
CA VAL A 22 -17.77 -0.83 -2.73
C VAL A 22 -18.92 -0.45 -1.80
N LYS A 23 -19.90 -1.34 -1.64
CA LYS A 23 -20.67 -1.33 -0.40
C LYS A 23 -19.67 -1.65 0.70
N ASP A 24 -19.48 -0.74 1.65
CA ASP A 24 -18.61 -0.96 2.81
C ASP A 24 -18.84 -2.37 3.37
N GLY A 25 -17.84 -3.25 3.24
CA GLY A 25 -17.94 -4.64 3.69
C GLY A 25 -17.37 -5.70 2.73
N ASP A 26 -17.35 -5.44 1.42
CA ASP A 26 -16.97 -6.46 0.43
C ASP A 26 -15.62 -6.20 -0.27
N ASP A 27 -15.09 -7.22 -0.94
CA ASP A 27 -13.95 -7.12 -1.85
C ASP A 27 -14.30 -6.26 -3.09
N ILE A 28 -13.29 -5.58 -3.65
CA ILE A 28 -13.40 -4.83 -4.89
C ILE A 28 -13.33 -5.80 -6.08
N GLN A 29 -14.32 -5.73 -6.98
CA GLN A 29 -14.29 -6.53 -8.20
C GLN A 29 -13.41 -5.87 -9.26
N PHE A 30 -12.36 -6.57 -9.69
CA PHE A 30 -11.47 -6.13 -10.75
C PHE A 30 -11.25 -7.28 -11.75
N HIS A 31 -11.82 -7.14 -12.94
CA HIS A 31 -11.93 -8.23 -13.92
C HIS A 31 -12.54 -9.50 -13.27
N ASN A 32 -11.84 -10.62 -13.31
CA ASN A 32 -12.24 -11.89 -12.71
C ASN A 32 -11.63 -12.10 -11.31
N HIS A 33 -11.13 -11.03 -10.69
CA HIS A 33 -10.46 -11.09 -9.39
C HIS A 33 -11.20 -10.27 -8.34
N LYS A 34 -11.30 -10.86 -7.15
CA LYS A 34 -11.70 -10.15 -5.94
C LYS A 34 -10.46 -9.57 -5.27
N ILE A 35 -10.35 -8.25 -5.30
CA ILE A 35 -9.25 -7.50 -4.73
C ILE A 35 -9.65 -7.02 -3.33
N VAL A 36 -8.77 -7.22 -2.37
CA VAL A 36 -9.05 -6.88 -0.97
C VAL A 36 -9.36 -5.39 -0.81
N SER A 37 -10.50 -5.06 -0.19
CA SER A 37 -10.82 -3.69 0.22
C SER A 37 -10.10 -3.33 1.52
N GLU A 38 -10.07 -2.05 1.87
CA GLU A 38 -9.45 -1.59 3.12
C GLU A 38 -10.13 -2.22 4.35
N PHE A 39 -11.47 -2.29 4.33
CA PHE A 39 -12.28 -2.90 5.38
C PHE A 39 -11.97 -4.39 5.54
N VAL A 40 -12.02 -5.15 4.44
CA VAL A 40 -11.71 -6.59 4.47
C VAL A 40 -10.28 -6.81 4.93
N ALA A 41 -9.31 -6.03 4.42
CA ALA A 41 -7.92 -6.12 4.84
C ALA A 41 -7.77 -5.96 6.35
N LYS A 42 -8.39 -4.94 6.96
CA LYS A 42 -8.34 -4.68 8.41
C LYS A 42 -9.00 -5.78 9.25
N SER A 43 -9.96 -6.50 8.70
CA SER A 43 -10.61 -7.64 9.38
C SER A 43 -9.77 -8.92 9.38
N LEU A 44 -8.78 -9.04 8.49
CA LEU A 44 -7.96 -10.24 8.35
C LEU A 44 -6.89 -10.33 9.44
N PRO A 45 -6.59 -11.55 9.94
CA PRO A 45 -5.40 -11.79 10.74
C PRO A 45 -4.15 -11.32 10.01
N ARG A 46 -3.16 -10.78 10.75
CA ARG A 46 -1.95 -10.14 10.20
C ARG A 46 -1.27 -10.93 9.06
N GLU A 47 -1.01 -12.22 9.26
CA GLU A 47 -0.35 -13.05 8.24
C GLU A 47 -1.23 -13.24 7.00
N GLN A 48 -2.54 -13.46 7.20
CA GLN A 48 -3.50 -13.57 6.10
C GLN A 48 -3.64 -12.25 5.35
N ARG A 49 -3.62 -11.11 6.05
CA ARG A 49 -3.64 -9.77 5.47
C ARG A 49 -2.41 -9.54 4.59
N LEU A 50 -1.21 -9.84 5.09
CA LEU A 50 0.03 -9.75 4.32
C LEU A 50 -0.04 -10.62 3.06
N GLN A 51 -0.38 -11.90 3.20
CA GLN A 51 -0.49 -12.83 2.07
C GLN A 51 -1.54 -12.38 1.05
N ARG A 52 -2.70 -11.91 1.52
CA ARG A 52 -3.80 -11.46 0.67
C ARG A 52 -3.39 -10.23 -0.14
N ILE A 53 -2.82 -9.21 0.51
CA ILE A 53 -2.34 -7.99 -0.16
C ILE A 53 -1.27 -8.34 -1.20
N THR A 54 -0.27 -9.14 -0.83
CA THR A 54 0.80 -9.55 -1.77
C THR A 54 0.22 -10.33 -2.96
N SER A 55 -0.70 -11.26 -2.73
CA SER A 55 -1.34 -12.02 -3.81
C SER A 55 -2.12 -11.11 -4.76
N ASP A 56 -2.89 -10.17 -4.22
CA ASP A 56 -3.71 -9.26 -5.02
C ASP A 56 -2.86 -8.27 -5.82
N ILE A 57 -1.71 -7.84 -5.28
CA ILE A 57 -0.72 -7.05 -6.03
C ILE A 57 -0.23 -7.83 -7.27
N GLN A 58 0.07 -9.12 -7.13
CA GLN A 58 0.52 -9.95 -8.24
C GLN A 58 -0.58 -10.21 -9.27
N LYS A 59 -1.84 -10.41 -8.83
CA LYS A 59 -3.00 -10.58 -9.73
C LYS A 59 -3.27 -9.35 -10.58
N VAL A 60 -3.21 -8.16 -9.99
CA VAL A 60 -3.36 -6.88 -10.72
C VAL A 60 -2.20 -6.69 -11.71
N GLY A 61 -1.00 -7.05 -11.29
CA GLY A 61 0.18 -7.12 -12.15
C GLY A 61 0.69 -5.75 -12.62
N PHE A 62 1.73 -5.80 -13.44
CA PHE A 62 2.60 -4.64 -13.74
C PHE A 62 2.57 -4.22 -15.22
N LYS A 63 1.58 -4.69 -15.98
CA LYS A 63 1.41 -4.35 -17.39
C LYS A 63 1.10 -2.86 -17.56
N ARG A 64 1.67 -2.25 -18.60
CA ARG A 64 1.38 -0.87 -19.00
C ARG A 64 0.32 -0.87 -20.10
N ILE A 65 -0.65 0.04 -19.99
CA ILE A 65 -1.65 0.30 -21.03
C ILE A 65 -1.42 1.73 -21.52
N ARG A 66 -1.37 1.90 -22.84
CA ARG A 66 -1.08 3.18 -23.51
C ARG A 66 -2.35 3.71 -24.15
N VAL A 67 -2.66 4.97 -23.88
CA VAL A 67 -3.93 5.61 -24.24
C VAL A 67 -3.68 7.00 -24.84
N SER A 68 -3.09 7.93 -24.08
CA SER A 68 -2.81 9.31 -24.49
C SER A 68 -1.73 9.93 -23.60
N GLY A 69 -1.07 11.01 -24.05
CA GLY A 69 0.10 11.55 -23.34
C GLY A 69 -0.15 11.93 -21.86
N VAL A 70 -1.25 12.64 -21.57
CA VAL A 70 -1.60 13.03 -20.19
C VAL A 70 -1.99 11.81 -19.34
N PHE A 71 -2.84 10.93 -19.88
CA PHE A 71 -3.30 9.76 -19.12
C PHE A 71 -2.17 8.75 -18.88
N ASP A 72 -1.32 8.54 -19.89
CA ASP A 72 -0.15 7.68 -19.79
C ASP A 72 0.76 8.14 -18.64
N THR A 73 1.06 9.43 -18.58
CA THR A 73 1.90 10.01 -17.52
C THR A 73 1.34 9.72 -16.13
N PHE A 74 0.03 9.90 -15.96
CA PHE A 74 -0.65 9.55 -14.71
C PHE A 74 -0.56 8.04 -14.42
N SER A 75 -0.92 7.20 -15.39
CA SER A 75 -0.94 5.74 -15.24
C SER A 75 0.46 5.15 -14.95
N ASP A 76 1.51 5.77 -15.50
CA ASP A 76 2.90 5.41 -15.26
C ASP A 76 3.33 5.77 -13.85
N SER A 77 2.86 6.90 -13.33
CA SER A 77 3.12 7.29 -11.96
C SER A 77 2.44 6.34 -10.98
N ALA A 78 1.17 5.98 -11.23
CA ALA A 78 0.46 4.97 -10.45
C ALA A 78 1.17 3.61 -10.49
N LEU A 79 1.63 3.17 -11.67
CA LEU A 79 2.41 1.94 -11.82
C LEU A 79 3.75 1.99 -11.07
N SER A 80 4.44 3.14 -11.09
CA SER A 80 5.70 3.32 -10.37
C SER A 80 5.50 3.20 -8.85
N ILE A 81 4.49 3.88 -8.30
CA ILE A 81 4.10 3.76 -6.90
C ILE A 81 3.76 2.31 -6.55
N PHE A 82 2.98 1.64 -7.39
CA PHE A 82 2.58 0.26 -7.17
C PHE A 82 3.76 -0.73 -7.16
N LYS A 83 4.72 -0.56 -8.08
CA LYS A 83 5.97 -1.34 -8.09
C LYS A 83 6.80 -1.10 -6.84
N HIS A 84 6.91 0.17 -6.43
CA HIS A 84 7.65 0.52 -5.23
C HIS A 84 6.99 -0.08 -3.99
N GLN A 85 5.67 0.00 -3.86
CA GLN A 85 4.95 -0.64 -2.75
C GLN A 85 5.13 -2.16 -2.75
N ASN A 86 5.13 -2.83 -3.91
CA ASN A 86 5.42 -4.26 -3.99
C ASN A 86 6.84 -4.60 -3.49
N SER A 87 7.83 -3.75 -3.80
CA SER A 87 9.20 -3.89 -3.29
C SER A 87 9.23 -3.80 -1.77
N ILE A 88 8.64 -2.74 -1.20
CA ILE A 88 8.59 -2.54 0.25
C ILE A 88 7.85 -3.69 0.95
N MET A 89 6.73 -4.15 0.40
CA MET A 89 6.00 -5.31 0.94
C MET A 89 6.86 -6.58 0.96
N THR A 90 7.71 -6.76 -0.05
CA THR A 90 8.63 -7.91 -0.13
C THR A 90 9.76 -7.79 0.89
N GLU A 91 10.36 -6.60 1.03
CA GLU A 91 11.38 -6.32 2.05
C GLU A 91 10.80 -6.51 3.45
N HIS A 92 9.59 -6.00 3.67
CA HIS A 92 8.87 -6.13 4.93
C HIS A 92 8.58 -7.58 5.28
N LYS A 93 8.04 -8.35 4.35
CA LYS A 93 7.85 -9.80 4.54
C LYS A 93 9.16 -10.50 4.92
N THR A 94 10.25 -10.21 4.19
CA THR A 94 11.56 -10.81 4.44
C THR A 94 12.08 -10.46 5.84
N MET A 95 11.92 -9.20 6.25
CA MET A 95 12.27 -8.73 7.58
C MET A 95 11.48 -9.49 8.66
N LEU A 96 10.17 -9.66 8.48
CA LEU A 96 9.33 -10.42 9.42
C LEU A 96 9.71 -11.90 9.50
N ASP A 97 10.00 -12.51 8.36
CA ASP A 97 10.40 -13.92 8.30
C ASP A 97 11.77 -14.14 8.99
N ASN A 98 12.71 -13.19 8.85
CA ASN A 98 14.03 -13.24 9.48
C ASN A 98 14.00 -12.94 11.00
N HIS A 99 13.01 -12.18 11.48
CA HIS A 99 12.91 -11.73 12.87
C HIS A 99 11.66 -12.27 13.58
N ARG A 100 11.24 -13.49 13.25
CA ARG A 100 10.02 -14.12 13.80
C ARG A 100 10.06 -14.27 15.32
N ASP A 101 11.23 -14.56 15.87
CA ASP A 101 11.46 -14.68 17.32
C ASP A 101 11.33 -13.33 18.02
N VAL A 102 11.91 -12.26 17.47
CA VAL A 102 11.74 -10.89 17.93
C VAL A 102 10.27 -10.50 17.92
N LEU A 103 9.57 -10.74 16.81
CA LEU A 103 8.15 -10.43 16.71
C LEU A 103 7.33 -11.18 17.77
N SER A 104 7.60 -12.47 17.96
CA SER A 104 6.93 -13.29 18.96
C SER A 104 7.18 -12.76 20.37
N PHE A 105 8.42 -12.36 20.66
CA PHE A 105 8.79 -11.75 21.93
C PHE A 105 8.08 -10.41 22.16
N LEU A 106 8.11 -9.49 21.18
CA LEU A 106 7.46 -8.19 21.29
C LEU A 106 5.94 -8.31 21.43
N MET A 107 5.32 -9.29 20.76
CA MET A 107 3.88 -9.58 20.91
C MET A 107 3.54 -10.18 22.28
N ALA A 108 4.34 -11.12 22.78
CA ALA A 108 4.12 -11.71 24.11
C ALA A 108 4.27 -10.69 25.24
N ASN A 109 5.06 -9.64 25.00
CA ASN A 109 5.30 -8.55 25.94
C ASN A 109 4.53 -7.27 25.59
N LYS A 110 3.54 -7.35 24.70
CA LYS A 110 2.73 -6.20 24.30
C LYS A 110 2.01 -5.61 25.51
N GLY A 111 2.12 -4.30 25.69
CA GLY A 111 1.50 -3.57 26.81
C GLY A 111 2.38 -3.47 28.06
N LYS A 112 3.54 -4.12 28.09
CA LYS A 112 4.57 -3.83 29.11
C LYS A 112 5.12 -2.43 28.89
N ASP A 113 5.40 -1.75 29.99
CA ASP A 113 6.13 -0.49 29.95
C ASP A 113 7.62 -0.71 29.63
N LYS A 114 8.34 0.40 29.44
CA LYS A 114 9.75 0.42 29.11
C LYS A 114 10.63 -0.39 30.06
N ALA A 115 10.43 -0.26 31.38
CA ALA A 115 11.25 -0.94 32.38
C ALA A 115 10.92 -2.44 32.44
N GLN A 116 9.63 -2.78 32.37
CA GLN A 116 9.17 -4.16 32.34
C GLN A 116 9.64 -4.92 31.09
N LEU A 117 9.74 -4.23 29.95
CA LEU A 117 10.22 -4.81 28.71
C LEU A 117 11.74 -4.99 28.71
N ALA A 118 12.50 -4.02 29.23
CA ALA A 118 13.94 -4.15 29.45
C ALA A 118 14.27 -5.34 30.38
N GLN A 119 13.51 -5.49 31.46
CA GLN A 119 13.63 -6.62 32.37
C GLN A 119 13.32 -7.96 31.66
N ALA A 120 12.26 -8.00 30.86
CA ALA A 120 11.90 -9.20 30.11
C ALA A 120 12.99 -9.63 29.11
N ILE A 121 13.69 -8.67 28.49
CA ILE A 121 14.84 -8.93 27.61
C ILE A 121 16.00 -9.49 28.41
N ALA A 122 16.36 -8.84 29.53
CA ALA A 122 17.44 -9.30 30.39
C ALA A 122 17.20 -10.74 30.90
N ASP A 123 15.96 -11.05 31.26
CA ASP A 123 15.59 -12.40 31.72
C ASP A 123 15.60 -13.43 30.59
N PHE A 124 15.17 -13.04 29.38
CA PHE A 124 15.29 -13.89 28.19
C PHE A 124 16.77 -14.17 27.85
N ASP A 125 17.60 -13.13 27.83
CA ASP A 125 19.00 -13.20 27.43
C ASP A 125 19.87 -13.98 28.44
N LYS A 126 19.51 -13.98 29.73
CA LYS A 126 20.17 -14.83 30.75
C LYS A 126 20.02 -16.33 30.46
N SER A 127 18.94 -16.72 29.78
CA SER A 127 18.68 -18.12 29.43
C SER A 127 19.33 -18.55 28.11
N ALA A 128 19.88 -17.61 27.34
CA ALA A 128 20.53 -17.86 26.06
C ALA A 128 21.86 -18.57 26.25
N ARG A 129 22.15 -19.57 25.41
CA ARG A 129 23.39 -20.35 25.47
C ARG A 129 24.57 -19.65 24.79
N ASN A 130 24.27 -18.69 23.93
CA ASN A 130 25.23 -17.94 23.14
C ASN A 130 24.63 -16.57 22.73
N GLU A 131 25.47 -15.67 22.21
CA GLU A 131 25.04 -14.33 21.76
C GLU A 131 23.98 -14.37 20.64
N GLN A 132 23.98 -15.40 19.79
CA GLN A 132 23.04 -15.52 18.68
C GLN A 132 21.63 -15.93 19.13
N GLU A 133 21.50 -16.47 20.33
CA GLU A 133 20.21 -16.81 20.95
C GLU A 133 19.59 -15.63 21.70
N LYS A 134 20.37 -14.59 22.03
CA LYS A 134 19.87 -13.41 22.72
C LYS A 134 18.87 -12.63 21.87
N ILE A 135 17.81 -12.16 22.52
CA ILE A 135 16.76 -11.36 21.90
C ILE A 135 17.14 -9.88 21.83
N GLY A 136 17.93 -9.37 22.78
CA GLY A 136 18.34 -7.97 22.82
C GLY A 136 19.03 -7.50 21.52
N PRO A 137 20.11 -8.15 21.06
CA PRO A 137 20.77 -7.80 19.79
C PRO A 137 19.84 -7.92 18.58
N LYS A 138 19.00 -8.95 18.53
CA LYS A 138 18.04 -9.16 17.44
C LYS A 138 16.95 -8.10 17.37
N ILE A 139 16.51 -7.57 18.52
CA ILE A 139 15.59 -6.42 18.58
C ILE A 139 16.23 -5.20 17.94
N LYS A 140 17.52 -4.93 18.20
CA LYS A 140 18.23 -3.81 17.56
C LYS A 140 18.29 -3.97 16.03
N GLU A 141 18.56 -5.18 15.54
CA GLU A 141 18.57 -5.45 14.10
C GLU A 141 17.18 -5.29 13.47
N TYR A 142 16.14 -5.82 14.12
CA TYR A 142 14.75 -5.68 13.71
C TYR A 142 14.34 -4.21 13.59
N GLU A 143 14.70 -3.38 14.57
CA GLU A 143 14.40 -1.95 14.55
C GLU A 143 15.06 -1.24 13.38
N ARG A 144 16.34 -1.47 13.14
CA ARG A 144 17.06 -0.86 12.01
C ARG A 144 16.44 -1.25 10.67
N ALA A 145 16.12 -2.54 10.50
CA ALA A 145 15.45 -3.02 9.31
C ALA A 145 14.06 -2.40 9.13
N SER A 146 13.31 -2.29 10.23
CA SER A 146 11.96 -1.72 10.25
C SER A 146 11.94 -0.22 10.00
N GLN A 147 12.97 0.53 10.43
CA GLN A 147 13.04 1.98 10.26
C GLN A 147 13.10 2.37 8.78
N LYS A 148 13.95 1.69 7.99
CA LYS A 148 14.04 1.90 6.54
C LYS A 148 12.68 1.71 5.87
N ILE A 149 12.00 0.60 6.17
CA ILE A 149 10.67 0.27 5.65
C ILE A 149 9.65 1.34 6.05
N SER A 150 9.64 1.76 7.32
CA SER A 150 8.73 2.79 7.83
C SER A 150 8.93 4.15 7.14
N ASP A 151 10.17 4.53 6.87
CA ASP A 151 10.48 5.81 6.23
C ASP A 151 10.07 5.83 4.75
N GLU A 152 10.35 4.74 4.04
CA GLU A 152 9.90 4.57 2.66
C GLU A 152 8.37 4.50 2.56
N ASN A 153 7.73 3.78 3.49
CA ASN A 153 6.28 3.70 3.57
C ASN A 153 5.65 5.09 3.81
N THR A 154 6.21 5.89 4.72
CA THR A 154 5.73 7.27 4.97
C THR A 154 5.83 8.15 3.72
N LYS A 155 6.93 8.04 2.96
CA LYS A 155 7.09 8.77 1.69
C LYS A 155 6.06 8.32 0.65
N LEU A 156 5.78 7.02 0.57
CA LEU A 156 4.75 6.49 -0.33
C LEU A 156 3.35 6.99 0.02
N THR A 157 3.01 7.19 1.29
CA THR A 157 1.70 7.74 1.69
C THR A 157 1.43 9.08 1.01
N ALA A 158 2.43 9.98 1.01
CA ALA A 158 2.31 11.28 0.36
C ALA A 158 2.14 11.16 -1.17
N LEU A 159 2.91 10.26 -1.80
CA LEU A 159 2.83 10.00 -3.24
C LEU A 159 1.48 9.39 -3.65
N ILE A 160 0.99 8.40 -2.91
CA ILE A 160 -0.32 7.76 -3.13
C ILE A 160 -1.43 8.81 -3.02
N THR A 161 -1.39 9.63 -1.96
CA THR A 161 -2.37 10.70 -1.74
C THR A 161 -2.36 11.71 -2.89
N ALA A 162 -1.18 12.19 -3.28
CA ALA A 162 -1.04 13.14 -4.39
C ALA A 162 -1.56 12.56 -5.71
N GLN A 163 -1.32 11.29 -6.00
CA GLN A 163 -1.82 10.67 -7.23
C GLN A 163 -3.31 10.37 -7.18
N THR A 164 -3.85 10.02 -6.02
CA THR A 164 -5.31 9.87 -5.84
C THR A 164 -6.03 11.20 -6.09
N LEU A 165 -5.48 12.31 -5.58
CA LEU A 165 -6.00 13.65 -5.86
C LEU A 165 -5.88 14.03 -7.34
N LYS A 166 -4.77 13.70 -8.00
CA LYS A 166 -4.61 13.92 -9.45
C LYS A 166 -5.60 13.10 -10.27
N LEU A 167 -5.87 11.86 -9.89
CA LEU A 167 -6.88 11.02 -10.51
C LEU A 167 -8.26 11.66 -10.39
N ALA A 168 -8.65 12.05 -9.17
CA ALA A 168 -9.90 12.76 -8.93
C ALA A 168 -9.99 14.04 -9.77
N HIS A 169 -8.90 14.82 -9.85
CA HIS A 169 -8.86 16.01 -10.68
C HIS A 169 -9.09 15.70 -12.16
N ILE A 170 -8.40 14.68 -12.72
CA ILE A 170 -8.60 14.26 -14.12
C ILE A 170 -10.08 13.90 -14.39
N ILE A 171 -10.79 13.32 -13.42
CA ILE A 171 -12.21 12.98 -13.53
C ILE A 171 -13.10 14.24 -13.49
N TYR A 172 -12.85 15.15 -12.55
CA TYR A 172 -13.76 16.25 -12.24
C TYR A 172 -13.50 17.53 -13.05
N SER A 173 -12.28 17.79 -13.51
CA SER A 173 -11.90 19.08 -14.12
C SER A 173 -11.76 19.07 -15.64
N GLN A 174 -11.73 17.91 -16.31
CA GLN A 174 -11.43 17.85 -17.75
C GLN A 174 -12.63 18.04 -18.69
N GLY A 175 -13.68 18.77 -18.29
CA GLY A 175 -14.74 19.15 -19.21
C GLY A 175 -14.23 19.91 -20.46
N ASP A 176 -13.17 20.72 -20.31
CA ASP A 176 -12.61 21.54 -21.41
C ASP A 176 -11.37 20.92 -22.10
N ASP A 177 -10.49 20.21 -21.39
CA ASP A 177 -9.31 19.53 -21.99
C ASP A 177 -9.66 18.26 -22.77
N LEU A 178 -10.81 17.62 -22.47
CA LEU A 178 -11.39 16.52 -23.26
C LEU A 178 -11.95 16.99 -24.62
N LEU A 179 -12.03 18.30 -24.90
CA LEU A 179 -12.50 18.83 -26.18
C LEU A 179 -11.36 19.05 -27.20
N GLY A 180 -10.09 18.90 -26.78
CA GLY A 180 -8.92 18.98 -27.65
C GLY A 180 -8.49 17.65 -28.29
N VAL A 181 -7.36 17.65 -29.00
CA VAL A 181 -6.79 16.47 -29.69
C VAL A 181 -6.61 15.27 -28.75
N GLN A 182 -6.25 15.52 -27.48
CA GLN A 182 -6.08 14.47 -26.49
C GLN A 182 -7.41 13.81 -26.11
N GLY A 183 -8.48 14.58 -25.95
CA GLY A 183 -9.80 14.02 -25.68
C GLY A 183 -10.38 13.25 -26.87
N ILE A 184 -10.09 13.67 -28.11
CA ILE A 184 -10.40 12.88 -29.31
C ILE A 184 -9.65 11.54 -29.31
N GLN A 185 -8.36 11.51 -28.96
CA GLN A 185 -7.59 10.26 -28.84
C GLN A 185 -8.13 9.34 -27.73
N MET A 186 -8.59 9.92 -26.62
CA MET A 186 -9.25 9.17 -25.55
C MET A 186 -10.60 8.60 -26.03
N LEU A 187 -11.41 9.37 -26.76
CA LEU A 187 -12.67 8.90 -27.37
C LEU A 187 -12.44 7.74 -28.33
N PHE A 188 -11.43 7.84 -29.22
CA PHE A 188 -11.06 6.74 -30.12
C PHE A 188 -10.57 5.49 -29.38
N ASN A 189 -10.02 5.65 -28.17
CA ASN A 189 -9.52 4.57 -27.33
C ASN A 189 -10.37 4.36 -26.07
N ALA A 190 -11.66 4.70 -26.08
CA ALA A 190 -12.48 4.80 -24.86
C ALA A 190 -12.47 3.52 -24.00
N SER A 191 -12.47 2.34 -24.64
CA SER A 191 -12.32 1.06 -23.92
C SER A 191 -10.98 0.92 -23.19
N LYS A 192 -9.87 1.32 -23.83
CA LYS A 192 -8.54 1.33 -23.23
C LYS A 192 -8.39 2.41 -22.17
N VAL A 193 -9.05 3.56 -22.33
CA VAL A 193 -9.10 4.61 -21.30
C VAL A 193 -9.72 4.02 -20.03
N ASN A 194 -10.90 3.41 -20.15
CA ASN A 194 -11.59 2.80 -19.02
C ASN A 194 -10.75 1.67 -18.38
N GLU A 195 -10.14 0.81 -19.19
CA GLU A 195 -9.25 -0.25 -18.67
C GLU A 195 -8.04 0.32 -17.93
N ALA A 196 -7.35 1.31 -18.52
CA ALA A 196 -6.18 1.93 -17.93
C ALA A 196 -6.53 2.75 -16.68
N TYR A 197 -7.73 3.34 -16.64
CA TYR A 197 -8.30 4.01 -15.47
C TYR A 197 -8.53 3.02 -14.33
N ASN A 198 -9.32 1.98 -14.56
CA ASN A 198 -9.62 0.97 -13.52
C ASN A 198 -8.33 0.31 -13.01
N LEU A 199 -7.35 0.09 -13.91
CA LEU A 199 -6.06 -0.46 -13.55
C LEU A 199 -5.20 0.52 -12.72
N ALA A 200 -5.23 1.82 -13.01
CA ALA A 200 -4.52 2.82 -12.21
C ALA A 200 -5.17 2.99 -10.83
N GLU A 201 -6.50 3.02 -10.78
CA GLU A 201 -7.27 3.12 -9.55
C GLU A 201 -7.02 1.92 -8.62
N ILE A 202 -7.13 0.69 -9.12
CA ILE A 202 -6.91 -0.51 -8.29
C ILE A 202 -5.46 -0.61 -7.78
N ARG A 203 -4.49 -0.10 -8.55
CA ARG A 203 -3.09 -0.02 -8.14
C ARG A 203 -2.87 0.98 -7.01
N LEU A 204 -3.46 2.17 -7.11
CA LEU A 204 -3.40 3.17 -6.04
C LEU A 204 -4.11 2.67 -4.78
N HIS A 205 -5.26 2.01 -4.94
CA HIS A 205 -5.99 1.37 -3.84
C HIS A 205 -5.13 0.32 -3.11
N LEU A 206 -4.60 -0.68 -3.84
CA LEU A 206 -3.74 -1.69 -3.22
C LEU A 206 -2.47 -1.10 -2.63
N ALA A 207 -1.92 -0.06 -3.26
CA ALA A 207 -0.78 0.66 -2.69
C ALA A 207 -1.15 1.29 -1.34
N LYS A 208 -2.32 1.92 -1.24
CA LYS A 208 -2.86 2.47 0.00
C LYS A 208 -3.08 1.39 1.06
N VAL A 209 -3.74 0.28 0.72
CA VAL A 209 -4.03 -0.81 1.67
C VAL A 209 -2.74 -1.44 2.21
N ALA A 210 -1.74 -1.65 1.35
CA ALA A 210 -0.42 -2.13 1.74
C ALA A 210 0.33 -1.13 2.63
N ASN A 211 0.22 0.17 2.30
CA ASN A 211 0.83 1.25 3.07
C ASN A 211 0.24 1.33 4.48
N GLU A 212 -1.09 1.23 4.59
CA GLU A 212 -1.79 1.19 5.87
C GLU A 212 -1.41 -0.05 6.68
N PHE A 213 -1.27 -1.21 6.04
CA PHE A 213 -0.83 -2.43 6.73
C PHE A 213 0.52 -2.24 7.41
N ILE A 214 1.52 -1.71 6.70
CA ILE A 214 2.85 -1.45 7.27
C ILE A 214 2.76 -0.37 8.37
N ASN A 215 1.91 0.64 8.21
CA ASN A 215 1.71 1.67 9.23
C ASN A 215 1.05 1.11 10.50
N ASP A 216 0.11 0.18 10.38
CA ASP A 216 -0.52 -0.48 11.54
C ASP A 216 0.52 -1.27 12.35
N GLU A 217 1.56 -1.77 11.69
CA GLU A 217 2.67 -2.48 12.33
C GLU A 217 3.70 -1.56 12.98
N LYS A 218 3.59 -0.24 12.79
CA LYS A 218 4.43 0.75 13.45
C LYS A 218 4.34 0.66 14.97
N ALA A 219 3.20 0.26 15.53
CA ALA A 219 3.08 0.03 16.97
C ALA A 219 4.09 -1.02 17.49
N ILE A 220 4.44 -2.03 16.68
CA ILE A 220 5.42 -3.05 17.02
C ILE A 220 6.84 -2.48 16.91
N ILE A 221 7.08 -1.66 15.88
CA ILE A 221 8.35 -0.95 15.66
C ILE A 221 8.60 0.05 16.80
N ASP A 222 7.57 0.74 17.27
CA ASP A 222 7.67 1.72 18.34
C ASP A 222 7.99 1.06 19.68
N ILE A 223 7.50 -0.15 19.94
CA ILE A 223 7.94 -0.97 21.09
C ILE A 223 9.45 -1.25 20.98
N ALA A 224 9.95 -1.63 19.80
CA ALA A 224 11.38 -1.86 19.58
C ALA A 224 12.22 -0.57 19.79
N LYS A 225 11.77 0.58 19.28
CA LYS A 225 12.43 1.89 19.46
C LYS A 225 12.51 2.34 20.91
N GLN A 226 11.43 2.15 21.66
CA GLN A 226 11.40 2.50 23.08
C GLN A 226 12.50 1.75 23.86
N LEU A 227 12.93 0.58 23.39
CA LEU A 227 13.99 -0.22 24.00
C LEU A 227 15.40 0.30 23.69
N GLN A 228 15.69 0.70 22.45
CA GLN A 228 17.00 1.28 22.13
C GLN A 228 17.29 2.53 22.96
N SER A 229 16.27 3.38 23.17
CA SER A 229 16.42 4.59 23.98
C SER A 229 16.84 4.33 25.43
N LEU A 230 16.70 3.10 25.95
CA LEU A 230 17.17 2.70 27.28
C LEU A 230 18.58 2.11 27.24
N GLN A 231 18.90 1.35 26.20
CA GLN A 231 20.21 0.70 26.06
C GLN A 231 21.33 1.67 25.64
N ASP A 232 20.98 2.82 25.09
CA ASP A 232 21.93 3.87 24.71
C ASP A 232 21.98 5.01 25.77
N ALA A 233 21.19 4.91 26.84
CA ALA A 233 21.15 5.87 27.96
C ALA A 233 21.95 5.40 29.20
N ASP A 234 22.44 4.16 29.18
CA ASP A 234 23.44 3.57 30.10
C ASP A 234 24.81 3.49 29.39
#